data_AF-A0A8C9FSE2-F1
#
_entry.id   AF-A0A8C9FSE2-F1
#
_cell.length_a   1.000
_cell.length_b   1.000
_cell.length_c   1.000
_cell.angle_alpha   90.00
_cell.angle_beta   90.00
_cell.angle_gamma   90.00
#
_symmetry.space_group_name_H-M   'P 1'
#
loop_
_entity.id
_entity.type
_entity.pdbx_description
1 polymer ?
#
loop_
_entity_poly.entity_id
_entity_poly.type
_entity_poly.pdbx_seq_one_letter_code
_entity_poly.pdbx_strand_id
1 'polypeptide(L)'
;YCVYMPSSSSMQEVKNTLIHETIESINQLKIQRDFMLSFSKDPKGYIQDLLRSQSRDLKVMTDVVGNPEEERRAEFYHEPWSQEAVSRYFYCKIQQRRQELEQSLGVRNT
;
A
#
# COMPACT_ATOMS: atom_id res chain seq x y z
N TYR A 1 24.20 -54.70 2.49
CA TYR A 1 23.18 -53.67 2.76
C TYR A 1 23.81 -52.60 3.63
N CYS A 2 24.16 -51.45 3.06
CA CYS A 2 24.72 -50.34 3.83
C CYS A 2 23.54 -49.58 4.46
N VAL A 3 23.44 -49.61 5.79
CA VAL A 3 22.44 -48.84 6.54
C VAL A 3 22.95 -47.40 6.58
N TYR A 4 22.30 -46.50 5.86
CA TYR A 4 22.59 -45.07 5.93
C TYR A 4 22.19 -44.55 7.32
N MET A 5 23.14 -44.46 8.25
CA MET A 5 22.94 -43.74 9.50
C MET A 5 23.13 -42.24 9.23
N PRO A 6 22.13 -41.39 9.46
CA PRO A 6 22.31 -39.95 9.35
C PRO A 6 23.39 -39.51 10.34
N SER A 7 24.32 -38.66 9.90
CA SER A 7 25.34 -38.08 10.79
C SER A 7 24.67 -37.26 11.90
N SER A 8 25.22 -37.23 13.12
CA SER A 8 24.59 -36.50 14.23
C SER A 8 24.37 -35.02 13.91
N SER A 9 25.22 -34.42 13.08
CA SER A 9 25.08 -33.07 12.55
C SER A 9 23.79 -32.90 11.72
N SER A 10 23.50 -33.85 10.81
CA SER A 10 22.28 -33.82 10.00
C SER A 10 21.01 -33.95 10.86
N MET A 11 21.05 -34.76 11.93
CA MET A 11 19.94 -34.85 12.88
C MET A 11 19.76 -33.58 13.71
N GLN A 12 20.84 -32.86 14.04
CA GLN A 12 20.75 -31.59 14.76
C GLN A 12 20.16 -30.48 13.89
N GLU A 13 20.53 -30.43 12.61
CA GLU A 13 19.94 -29.51 11.63
C GLU A 13 18.44 -29.76 11.47
N VAL A 14 18.02 -31.01 11.30
CA VAL A 14 16.59 -31.37 11.20
C VAL A 14 15.80 -30.95 12.46
N LYS A 15 16.37 -31.14 13.65
CA LYS A 15 15.75 -30.69 14.90
C LYS A 15 15.65 -29.16 14.98
N ASN A 16 16.67 -28.44 14.56
CA ASN A 16 16.66 -26.98 14.54
C ASN A 16 15.59 -26.45 13.56
N THR A 17 15.47 -27.03 12.37
CA THR A 17 14.41 -26.68 11.41
C THR A 17 13.02 -26.89 12.01
N LEU A 18 12.79 -28.04 12.67
CA LEU A 18 11.50 -28.32 13.32
C LEU A 18 11.16 -27.32 14.42
N ILE A 19 12.16 -26.89 15.21
CA ILE A 19 11.98 -25.86 16.23
C ILE A 19 11.58 -24.53 15.58
N HIS A 20 12.26 -24.13 14.49
CA HIS A 20 11.94 -22.91 13.76
C HIS A 20 10.52 -22.94 13.19
N GLU A 21 10.13 -24.04 12.53
CA GLU A 21 8.77 -24.24 12.01
C GLU A 21 7.71 -24.19 13.12
N THR A 22 8.00 -24.79 14.28
CA THR A 22 7.09 -24.76 15.43
C THR A 22 6.92 -23.34 15.98
N ILE A 23 8.00 -22.57 16.09
CA ILE A 23 7.96 -21.17 16.54
C ILE A 23 7.14 -20.33 15.56
N GLU A 24 7.33 -20.51 14.26
CA GLU A 24 6.56 -19.81 13.23
C GLU A 24 5.07 -20.17 13.31
N SER A 25 4.75 -21.45 13.48
CA SER A 25 3.37 -21.92 13.70
C SER A 25 2.72 -21.28 14.92
N ILE A 26 3.43 -21.22 16.06
CA ILE A 26 2.95 -20.56 17.28
C ILE A 26 2.68 -19.07 17.01
N ASN A 27 3.56 -18.40 16.27
CA ASN A 27 3.38 -16.99 15.95
C ASN A 27 2.15 -16.75 15.05
N GLN A 28 1.94 -17.59 14.05
CA GLN A 28 0.74 -17.53 13.20
C GLN A 28 -0.54 -17.74 14.01
N LEU A 29 -0.56 -18.74 14.90
CA LEU A 29 -1.69 -18.99 15.79
C LEU A 29 -1.95 -17.80 16.73
N LYS A 30 -0.90 -17.16 17.23
CA LYS A 30 -1.03 -15.95 18.06
C LYS A 30 -1.67 -14.80 17.28
N ILE A 31 -1.23 -14.55 16.05
CA ILE A 31 -1.81 -13.51 15.18
C ILE A 31 -3.30 -13.79 14.92
N GLN A 32 -3.66 -15.03 14.58
CA GLN A 32 -5.05 -15.42 14.37
C GLN A 32 -5.91 -15.24 15.63
N ARG A 33 -5.38 -15.64 16.79
CA ARG A 33 -6.06 -15.48 18.07
C ARG A 33 -6.30 -14.00 18.39
N ASP A 34 -5.29 -13.16 18.24
CA ASP A 34 -5.37 -11.74 18.53
C ASP A 34 -6.32 -11.03 17.55
N PHE A 35 -6.36 -11.46 16.28
CA PHE A 35 -7.36 -11.04 15.31
C PHE A 35 -8.78 -11.37 15.78
N MET A 36 -9.07 -12.64 16.08
CA MET A 36 -10.41 -13.08 16.47
C MET A 36 -10.86 -12.44 17.79
N LEU A 37 -9.93 -12.25 18.73
CA LEU A 37 -10.21 -11.61 20.01
C LEU A 37 -10.49 -10.11 19.85
N SER A 38 -9.76 -9.42 18.98
CA SER A 38 -10.01 -8.00 18.70
C SER A 38 -11.34 -7.81 17.97
N PHE A 39 -11.62 -8.67 17.00
CA PHE A 39 -12.89 -8.70 16.27
C PHE A 39 -14.08 -8.94 17.21
N SER A 40 -14.00 -9.89 18.13
CA SER A 40 -15.13 -10.20 19.04
C SER A 40 -15.45 -9.09 20.05
N LYS A 41 -14.49 -8.19 20.37
CA LYS A 41 -14.69 -7.06 21.29
C LYS A 41 -15.45 -5.90 20.65
N ASP A 42 -15.12 -5.55 19.41
CA ASP A 42 -15.81 -4.53 18.62
C ASP A 42 -15.77 -4.93 17.13
N PRO A 43 -16.72 -5.75 16.68
CA PRO A 43 -16.73 -6.24 15.30
C PRO A 43 -16.81 -5.12 14.27
N LYS A 44 -17.56 -4.06 14.58
CA LYS A 44 -17.81 -2.95 13.65
C LYS A 44 -16.57 -2.07 13.51
N GLY A 45 -16.00 -1.61 14.62
CA GLY A 45 -14.78 -0.81 14.59
C GLY A 45 -13.61 -1.59 14.02
N TYR A 46 -13.47 -2.86 14.41
CA TYR A 46 -12.40 -3.72 13.91
C TYR A 46 -12.49 -3.94 12.39
N ILE A 47 -13.68 -4.19 11.82
CA ILE A 47 -13.82 -4.29 10.35
C ILE A 47 -13.46 -2.96 9.68
N GLN A 48 -13.87 -1.82 10.23
CA GLN A 48 -13.54 -0.52 9.64
C GLN A 48 -12.02 -0.28 9.61
N ASP A 49 -11.33 -0.60 10.70
CA ASP A 49 -9.88 -0.44 10.77
C ASP A 49 -9.14 -1.46 9.90
N LEU A 50 -9.65 -2.69 9.81
CA LEU A 50 -9.15 -3.72 8.90
C LEU A 50 -9.26 -3.25 7.44
N LEU A 51 -10.43 -2.76 7.02
CA LEU A 51 -10.64 -2.24 5.67
C LEU A 51 -9.71 -1.06 5.36
N ARG A 52 -9.52 -0.16 6.32
CA ARG A 52 -8.55 0.95 6.18
C ARG A 52 -7.13 0.43 6.03
N SER A 53 -6.72 -0.58 6.81
CA SER A 53 -5.39 -1.19 6.68
C SER A 53 -5.20 -1.83 5.32
N GLN A 54 -6.12 -2.70 4.91
CA GLN A 54 -6.07 -3.38 3.62
C GLN A 54 -6.06 -2.38 2.44
N SER A 55 -6.81 -1.28 2.54
CA SER A 55 -6.77 -0.22 1.53
C SER A 55 -5.40 0.47 1.45
N ARG A 56 -4.74 0.72 2.59
CA ARG A 56 -3.37 1.28 2.60
C ARG A 56 -2.36 0.29 2.02
N ASP A 57 -2.43 -0.97 2.45
CA ASP A 57 -1.50 -2.01 2.01
C ASP A 57 -1.62 -2.22 0.49
N LEU A 58 -2.85 -2.23 -0.04
CA LEU A 58 -3.10 -2.29 -1.47
C LEU A 58 -2.48 -1.11 -2.22
N LYS A 59 -2.64 0.13 -1.73
CA LYS A 59 -2.04 1.32 -2.36
C LYS A 59 -0.52 1.24 -2.40
N VAL A 60 0.10 0.73 -1.35
CA VAL A 60 1.56 0.52 -1.29
C VAL A 60 2.01 -0.54 -2.30
N MET A 61 1.23 -1.60 -2.50
CA MET A 61 1.56 -2.66 -3.45
C MET A 61 1.35 -2.27 -4.91
N THR A 62 0.40 -1.39 -5.20
CA THR A 62 0.00 -1.05 -6.58
C THR A 62 0.53 0.29 -7.07
N ASP A 63 1.31 1.02 -6.26
CA ASP A 63 1.75 2.40 -6.52
C ASP A 63 0.58 3.33 -6.90
N VAL A 64 -0.63 3.00 -6.46
CA VAL A 64 -1.83 3.78 -6.75
C VAL A 64 -1.82 4.98 -5.82
N VAL A 65 -1.56 6.14 -6.39
CA VAL A 65 -1.59 7.42 -5.70
C VAL A 65 -3.02 7.97 -5.68
N GLY A 66 -3.39 8.58 -4.57
CA GLY A 66 -4.69 9.24 -4.40
C GLY A 66 -5.74 8.38 -3.71
N ASN A 67 -6.93 8.95 -3.56
CA ASN A 67 -8.06 8.28 -2.97
C ASN A 67 -9.32 8.72 -3.72
N PRO A 68 -9.74 7.96 -4.76
CA PRO A 68 -10.85 8.36 -5.63
C PRO A 68 -12.12 8.69 -4.85
N GLU A 69 -12.36 8.00 -3.73
CA GLU A 69 -13.54 8.25 -2.88
C GLU A 69 -13.45 9.54 -2.07
N GLU A 70 -12.25 9.96 -1.67
CA GLU A 70 -12.05 11.28 -1.05
C GLU A 70 -12.12 12.37 -2.10
N GLU A 71 -11.48 12.18 -3.25
CA GLU A 71 -11.52 13.12 -4.38
C GLU A 71 -12.93 13.35 -4.92
N ARG A 72 -13.86 12.40 -4.73
CA ARG A 72 -15.27 12.57 -5.10
C ARG A 72 -16.02 13.54 -4.18
N ARG A 73 -15.53 13.80 -2.98
CA ARG A 73 -16.18 14.64 -1.96
C ARG A 73 -15.74 16.09 -2.09
N ALA A 74 -16.68 17.03 -1.97
CA ALA A 74 -16.38 18.45 -2.13
C ALA A 74 -15.39 18.96 -1.07
N GLU A 75 -15.47 18.41 0.15
CA GLU A 75 -14.59 18.75 1.27
C GLU A 75 -13.11 18.56 0.94
N PHE A 76 -12.77 17.59 0.07
CA PHE A 76 -11.40 17.36 -0.37
C PHE A 76 -10.79 18.59 -1.05
N TYR A 77 -11.61 19.40 -1.73
CA TYR A 77 -11.18 20.62 -2.45
C TYR A 77 -11.31 21.91 -1.62
N HIS A 78 -11.64 21.80 -0.33
CA HIS A 78 -11.63 22.94 0.60
C HIS A 78 -10.30 23.07 1.37
N GLU A 79 -9.34 22.20 1.06
CA GLU A 79 -8.05 22.17 1.72
C GLU A 79 -7.14 23.35 1.32
N PRO A 80 -6.16 23.75 2.16
CA PRO A 80 -5.30 24.91 1.88
C PRO A 80 -4.50 24.80 0.58
N TRP A 81 -4.21 23.58 0.12
CA TRP A 81 -3.49 23.35 -1.13
C TRP A 81 -4.32 23.68 -2.37
N SER A 82 -5.65 23.75 -2.26
CA SER A 82 -6.54 23.87 -3.42
C SER A 82 -6.37 25.20 -4.16
N GLN A 83 -6.15 26.32 -3.45
CA GLN A 83 -5.91 27.62 -4.09
C GLN A 83 -4.61 27.62 -4.93
N GLU A 84 -3.53 27.07 -4.37
CA GLU A 84 -2.25 26.96 -5.05
C GLU A 84 -2.34 26.00 -6.26
N ALA A 85 -3.04 24.87 -6.10
CA ALA A 85 -3.27 23.92 -7.18
C ALA A 85 -4.01 24.55 -8.37
N VAL A 86 -5.05 25.35 -8.10
CA VAL A 86 -5.78 26.11 -9.13
C VAL A 86 -4.85 27.10 -9.83
N SER A 87 -4.01 27.82 -9.08
CA SER A 87 -3.08 28.81 -9.62
C SER A 87 -2.05 28.17 -10.56
N ARG A 88 -1.46 27.04 -10.14
CA ARG A 88 -0.55 26.23 -10.98
C ARG A 88 -1.24 25.69 -12.22
N TYR A 89 -2.47 25.19 -12.07
CA TYR A 89 -3.24 24.69 -13.19
C TYR A 89 -3.46 25.78 -14.26
N PHE A 90 -3.89 26.97 -13.85
CA PHE A 90 -4.10 28.09 -14.76
C PHE A 90 -2.80 28.52 -15.44
N TYR A 91 -1.70 28.63 -14.70
CA TYR A 91 -0.40 28.95 -15.28
C TYR A 91 -0.03 27.95 -16.38
N CYS A 92 -0.08 26.65 -16.10
CA CYS A 92 0.22 25.60 -17.06
C CYS A 92 -0.72 25.64 -18.28
N LYS A 93 -2.02 25.87 -18.06
CA LYS A 93 -3.01 25.97 -19.13
C LYS A 93 -2.78 27.17 -20.04
N ILE A 94 -2.44 28.34 -19.49
CA ILE A 94 -2.13 29.53 -20.28
C ILE A 94 -0.89 29.30 -21.13
N GLN A 95 0.18 28.71 -20.57
CA GLN A 95 1.39 28.41 -21.33
C GLN A 95 1.13 27.38 -22.45
N GLN A 96 0.31 26.36 -22.18
CA GLN A 96 -0.11 25.40 -23.19
C GLN A 96 -0.84 26.09 -24.35
N ARG A 97 -1.83 26.95 -24.05
CA ARG A 97 -2.57 27.70 -25.08
C ARG A 97 -1.69 28.64 -25.88
N ARG A 98 -0.73 29.29 -25.23
CA ARG A 98 0.26 30.14 -25.90
C ARG A 98 1.10 29.34 -26.88
N GLN A 99 1.60 28.16 -26.49
CA GLN A 99 2.37 27.30 -27.39
C GLN A 99 1.54 26.80 -28.57
N GLU A 100 0.28 26.41 -28.35
CA GLU A 100 -0.65 26.02 -29.43
C GLU A 100 -0.86 27.16 -30.45
N LEU A 101 -0.98 28.40 -29.96
CA LEU A 101 -1.10 29.59 -30.80
C LEU A 101 0.19 29.89 -31.57
N GLU A 102 1.35 29.86 -30.92
CA GLU A 102 2.65 30.07 -31.57
C GLU A 102 2.91 29.01 -32.66
N GLN A 103 2.54 27.76 -32.42
CA GLN A 103 2.63 26.67 -33.41
C GLN A 103 1.69 26.87 -34.60
N SER A 104 0.42 27.23 -34.35
CA SER A 104 -0.59 27.43 -35.41
C SER A 104 -0.34 28.68 -36.25
N LEU A 105 0.25 29.73 -35.65
CA LEU A 105 0.65 30.94 -36.35
C LEU A 105 1.99 30.79 -37.10
N GLY A 106 2.65 29.62 -37.01
CA GLY A 106 3.91 29.35 -37.71
C GLY A 106 5.09 30.17 -37.20
N VAL A 107 4.97 30.80 -36.03
CA VAL A 107 6.02 31.63 -35.43
C VAL A 107 7.04 30.71 -34.78
N ARG A 108 7.86 30.05 -35.61
CA ARG A 108 9.14 29.49 -35.14
C ARG A 108 10.06 30.68 -34.92
N ASN A 109 10.19 31.12 -33.67
CA ASN A 109 11.31 31.99 -33.30
C ASN A 109 12.61 31.23 -33.62
N THR A 110 13.32 31.70 -34.65
CA THR A 110 14.75 31.44 -34.85
C THR A 110 15.55 32.13 -33.77
#